data_AF-A0A6I3LD24-F1
#
_entry.id   AF-A0A6I3LD24-F1
#
_cell.length_a   1.000
_cell.length_b   1.000
_cell.length_c   1.000
_cell.angle_alpha   90.00
_cell.angle_beta   90.00
_cell.angle_gamma   90.00
#
_symmetry.space_group_name_H-M   'P 1'
#
loop_
_entity.id
_entity.type
_entity.pdbx_description
1 polymer ?
#
loop_
_entity_poly.entity_id
_entity_poly.type
_entity_poly.pdbx_seq_one_letter_code
_entity_poly.pdbx_strand_id
1 'polypeptide(L)'
;MSSEDPLLPRRASVEVLRAEAHDELSTLIHERLREGEDPWDFMEDLPTVDELVVFMLRAEHIEADGGLRPTHARNQRLLRQIAAQYPDLSAAVWGMLGAENTHRRWDSVVRVLGGR
;
A
#
# COMPACT_ATOMS: atom_id res chain seq x y z
N MET A 1 29.62 -11.06 -1.53
CA MET A 1 28.40 -11.89 -1.64
C MET A 1 27.25 -10.91 -1.77
N SER A 2 26.69 -10.79 -2.98
CA SER A 2 25.69 -9.78 -3.33
C SER A 2 24.45 -9.92 -2.45
N SER A 3 24.13 -8.86 -1.72
CA SER A 3 22.87 -8.72 -0.99
C SER A 3 21.75 -8.43 -2.00
N GLU A 4 21.33 -9.43 -2.76
CA GLU A 4 20.01 -9.43 -3.37
C GLU A 4 19.01 -9.76 -2.25
N ASP A 5 18.73 -8.73 -1.43
CA ASP A 5 17.49 -8.65 -0.65
C ASP A 5 16.37 -8.91 -1.66
N PRO A 6 15.48 -9.91 -1.49
CA PRO A 6 14.55 -10.34 -2.52
C PRO A 6 13.78 -9.11 -3.00
N LEU A 7 14.19 -8.67 -4.18
CA LEU A 7 13.72 -7.46 -4.83
C LEU A 7 12.21 -7.58 -4.88
N LEU A 8 11.50 -6.52 -4.49
CA LEU A 8 10.07 -6.39 -4.73
C LEU A 8 9.76 -7.02 -6.10
N PRO A 9 8.96 -8.10 -6.15
CA PRO A 9 8.89 -8.97 -7.33
C PRO A 9 8.39 -8.26 -8.59
N ARG A 10 7.87 -7.03 -8.45
CA ARG A 10 7.41 -6.20 -9.55
C ARG A 10 8.55 -5.31 -10.10
N ARG A 11 8.88 -5.45 -11.38
CA ARG A 11 9.63 -4.44 -12.18
C ARG A 11 8.74 -3.81 -13.24
N ALA A 12 7.45 -3.68 -12.95
CA ALA A 12 6.53 -2.92 -13.80
C ALA A 12 6.88 -1.42 -13.75
N SER A 13 6.58 -0.69 -14.82
CA SER A 13 6.70 0.77 -14.81
C SER A 13 5.69 1.37 -13.83
N VAL A 14 6.00 2.55 -13.29
CA VAL A 14 5.11 3.27 -12.38
C VAL A 14 3.74 3.52 -13.01
N GLU A 15 3.69 3.80 -14.31
CA GLU A 15 2.44 3.96 -15.07
C GLU A 15 1.56 2.71 -15.03
N VAL A 16 2.15 1.51 -15.18
CA VAL A 16 1.40 0.25 -15.09
C VAL A 16 0.89 0.04 -13.66
N LEU A 17 1.72 0.30 -12.67
CA LEU A 17 1.33 0.21 -11.26
C LEU A 17 0.18 1.17 -10.93
N ARG A 18 0.21 2.40 -11.46
CA ARG A 18 -0.85 3.39 -11.28
C ARG A 18 -2.15 2.96 -11.94
N ALA A 19 -2.09 2.35 -13.12
CA ALA A 19 -3.27 1.80 -13.78
C ALA A 19 -3.90 0.69 -12.92
N GLU A 20 -3.09 -0.25 -12.43
CA GLU A 20 -3.55 -1.32 -11.53
C GLU A 20 -4.15 -0.76 -10.23
N ALA A 21 -3.50 0.23 -9.62
CA ALA A 21 -4.01 0.89 -8.43
C ALA A 21 -5.30 1.68 -8.69
N HIS A 22 -5.49 2.24 -9.88
CA HIS A 22 -6.73 2.91 -10.24
C HIS A 22 -7.91 1.92 -10.30
N ASP A 23 -7.68 0.75 -10.89
CA ASP A 23 -8.68 -0.31 -10.97
C ASP A 23 -9.01 -0.89 -9.58
N GLU A 24 -8.00 -1.08 -8.74
CA GLU A 24 -8.18 -1.51 -7.33
C GLU A 24 -8.94 -0.45 -6.52
N LEU A 25 -8.63 0.84 -6.68
CA LEU A 25 -9.34 1.92 -6.00
C LEU A 25 -10.82 1.96 -6.40
N SER A 26 -11.10 1.80 -7.69
CA SER A 26 -12.47 1.70 -8.19
C SER A 26 -13.21 0.51 -7.56
N THR A 27 -12.55 -0.64 -7.47
CA THR A 27 -13.09 -1.84 -6.81
C THR A 27 -13.42 -1.58 -5.34
N LEU A 28 -12.49 -0.98 -4.59
CA LEU A 28 -12.68 -0.63 -3.18
C LEU A 28 -13.86 0.33 -2.97
N ILE A 29 -14.02 1.33 -3.85
CA ILE A 29 -15.18 2.23 -3.80
C ILE A 29 -16.47 1.44 -4.04
N HIS A 30 -16.52 0.59 -5.07
CA HIS A 30 -17.70 -0.21 -5.39
C HIS A 30 -18.09 -1.18 -4.27
N GLU A 31 -17.12 -1.79 -3.60
CA GLU A 31 -17.35 -2.65 -2.44
C GLU A 31 -18.01 -1.87 -1.30
N ARG A 32 -17.47 -0.71 -0.92
CA ARG A 32 -18.02 0.13 0.16
C ARG A 32 -19.42 0.65 -0.14
N LEU A 33 -19.66 1.03 -1.39
CA LEU A 33 -21.01 1.39 -1.85
C LEU A 33 -21.98 0.22 -1.74
N ARG A 34 -21.54 -0.99 -2.09
CA ARG A 34 -22.35 -2.21 -2.00
C ARG A 34 -22.65 -2.61 -0.55
N GLU A 35 -21.74 -2.32 0.36
CA GLU A 35 -21.92 -2.48 1.82
C GLU A 35 -22.84 -1.42 2.44
N GLY A 36 -23.25 -0.40 1.66
CA GLY A 36 -24.18 0.64 2.09
C GLY A 36 -23.51 1.77 2.87
N GLU A 37 -22.19 1.93 2.75
CA GLU A 37 -21.48 3.06 3.36
C GLU A 37 -21.81 4.37 2.64
N ASP A 38 -21.92 5.47 3.40
CA ASP A 38 -22.15 6.80 2.82
C ASP A 38 -20.89 7.26 2.06
N PRO A 39 -20.98 7.54 0.75
CA PRO A 39 -19.86 8.06 -0.03
C PRO A 39 -19.24 9.31 0.59
N TRP A 40 -20.05 10.21 1.15
CA TRP A 40 -19.54 11.44 1.71
C TRP A 40 -18.61 11.17 2.91
N ASP A 41 -18.89 10.12 3.67
CA ASP A 41 -18.09 9.74 4.83
C ASP A 41 -16.77 9.07 4.45
N PHE A 42 -16.73 8.17 3.46
CA PHE A 42 -15.52 7.40 3.18
C PHE A 42 -14.64 7.94 2.05
N MET A 43 -15.14 8.85 1.21
CA MET A 43 -14.35 9.39 0.09
C MET A 43 -13.14 10.21 0.57
N GLU A 44 -13.23 10.89 1.72
CA GLU A 44 -12.11 11.63 2.33
C GLU A 44 -11.02 10.70 2.91
N ASP A 45 -11.39 9.45 3.19
CA ASP A 45 -10.50 8.45 3.76
C ASP A 45 -9.70 7.69 2.69
N LEU A 46 -10.09 7.79 1.42
CA LEU A 46 -9.46 7.04 0.33
C LEU A 46 -7.97 7.38 0.18
N PRO A 47 -7.12 6.38 -0.12
CA PRO A 47 -5.74 6.64 -0.48
C PRO A 47 -5.70 7.32 -1.85
N THR A 48 -4.68 8.14 -2.07
CA THR A 48 -4.30 8.54 -3.43
C THR A 48 -3.82 7.32 -4.22
N VAL A 49 -3.81 7.42 -5.55
CA VAL A 49 -3.32 6.33 -6.42
C VAL A 49 -1.88 5.95 -6.08
N ASP A 50 -0.99 6.93 -5.87
CA ASP A 50 0.42 6.67 -5.55
C ASP A 50 0.58 6.03 -4.17
N GLU A 51 -0.24 6.41 -3.17
CA GLU A 51 -0.26 5.71 -1.87
C GLU A 51 -0.76 4.27 -2.03
N LEU A 52 -1.78 4.04 -2.85
CA LEU A 52 -2.31 2.70 -3.12
C LEU A 52 -1.29 1.81 -3.83
N VAL A 53 -0.52 2.34 -4.77
CA VAL A 53 0.64 1.63 -5.36
C VAL A 53 1.62 1.19 -4.27
N VAL A 54 1.94 2.08 -3.32
CA VAL A 54 2.84 1.74 -2.21
C VAL A 54 2.23 0.64 -1.32
N PHE A 55 0.91 0.63 -1.08
CA PHE A 55 0.25 -0.47 -0.34
C PHE A 55 0.34 -1.80 -1.05
N MET A 56 0.10 -1.82 -2.36
CA MET A 56 0.18 -3.03 -3.17
C MET A 56 1.60 -3.61 -3.15
N LEU A 57 2.61 -2.78 -3.38
CA LEU A 57 4.02 -3.20 -3.31
C LEU A 57 4.41 -3.70 -1.92
N ARG A 58 3.90 -3.08 -0.85
CA ARG A 58 4.10 -3.57 0.52
C ARG A 58 3.43 -4.92 0.75
N ALA A 59 2.19 -5.09 0.29
CA ALA A 59 1.45 -6.34 0.43
C ALA A 59 2.19 -7.49 -0.26
N GLU A 60 2.64 -7.30 -1.51
CA GLU A 60 3.44 -8.28 -2.24
C GLU A 60 4.72 -8.68 -1.48
N HIS A 61 5.41 -7.71 -0.86
CA HIS A 61 6.60 -8.01 -0.06
C HIS A 61 6.28 -8.82 1.20
N ILE A 62 5.18 -8.49 1.88
CA ILE A 62 4.72 -9.22 3.08
C ILE A 62 4.33 -10.65 2.71
N GLU A 63 3.61 -10.83 1.60
CA GLU A 63 3.24 -12.15 1.08
C GLU A 63 4.48 -12.98 0.72
N ALA A 64 5.45 -12.38 0.03
CA ALA A 64 6.73 -13.03 -0.29
C ALA A 64 7.53 -13.44 0.95
N ASP A 65 7.34 -12.76 2.08
CA ASP A 65 7.93 -13.07 3.38
C ASP A 65 7.07 -14.05 4.23
N GLY A 66 6.10 -14.72 3.62
CA GLY A 66 5.25 -15.70 4.29
C GLY A 66 4.07 -15.10 5.07
N GLY A 67 3.70 -13.85 4.76
CA GLY A 67 2.50 -13.20 5.29
C GLY A 67 2.64 -12.68 6.73
N LEU A 68 3.85 -12.72 7.31
CA LEU A 68 4.07 -12.25 8.67
C LEU A 68 4.00 -10.72 8.73
N ARG A 69 3.24 -10.21 9.71
CA ARG A 69 3.14 -8.76 9.92
C ARG A 69 4.54 -8.18 10.20
N PRO A 70 5.02 -7.21 9.40
CA PRO A 70 6.35 -6.67 9.58
C PRO A 70 6.44 -5.84 10.86
N THR A 71 7.60 -5.87 11.52
CA THR A 71 7.90 -4.94 12.61
C THR A 71 7.92 -3.51 12.08
N HIS A 72 7.72 -2.53 12.95
CA HIS A 72 7.75 -1.11 12.56
C HIS A 72 9.07 -0.73 11.86
N ALA A 73 10.20 -1.16 12.41
CA ALA A 73 11.52 -0.91 11.82
C ALA A 73 11.68 -1.56 10.43
N ARG A 74 11.13 -2.77 10.24
CA ARG A 74 11.13 -3.45 8.94
C ARG A 74 10.26 -2.71 7.93
N ASN A 75 9.06 -2.28 8.34
CA ASN A 75 8.15 -1.53 7.49
C ASN A 75 8.76 -0.19 7.04
N GLN A 76 9.39 0.57 7.94
CA GLN A 76 10.08 1.81 7.56
C GLN A 76 11.23 1.55 6.56
N ARG A 77 11.95 0.43 6.72
CA ARG A 77 13.03 0.06 5.80
C ARG A 77 12.50 -0.27 4.41
N LEU A 78 11.42 -1.05 4.34
CA LEU A 78 10.73 -1.39 3.11
C LEU A 78 10.23 -0.13 2.38
N LEU A 79 9.60 0.80 3.10
CA LEU A 79 9.15 2.07 2.53
C LEU A 79 10.31 2.85 1.88
N ARG A 80 11.45 2.98 2.58
CA ARG A 80 12.63 3.65 2.01
C ARG A 80 13.18 2.91 0.79
N GLN A 81 13.10 1.58 0.76
CA GLN A 81 13.49 0.78 -0.40
C GLN A 81 12.57 1.02 -1.60
N ILE A 82 11.25 1.11 -1.39
CA ILE A 82 10.27 1.47 -2.42
C ILE A 82 10.61 2.84 -3.02
N ALA A 83 10.85 3.86 -2.20
CA ALA A 83 11.22 5.20 -2.72
C ALA A 83 12.54 5.19 -3.51
N ALA A 84 13.52 4.37 -3.10
CA ALA A 84 14.76 4.23 -3.84
C ALA A 84 14.57 3.53 -5.21
N GLN A 85 13.65 2.56 -5.29
CA GLN A 85 13.36 1.82 -6.52
C GLN A 85 12.41 2.57 -7.46
N TYR A 86 11.48 3.36 -6.92
CA TYR A 86 10.47 4.13 -7.65
C TYR A 86 10.50 5.60 -7.22
N PRO A 87 11.42 6.40 -7.78
CA PRO A 87 11.57 7.81 -7.39
C PRO A 87 10.28 8.62 -7.51
N ASP A 88 9.44 8.32 -8.49
CA ASP A 88 8.15 9.00 -8.72
C ASP A 88 7.16 8.82 -7.56
N LEU A 89 7.30 7.76 -6.76
CA LEU A 89 6.45 7.50 -5.58
C LEU A 89 7.01 8.11 -4.29
N SER A 90 8.17 8.79 -4.34
CA SER A 90 8.87 9.27 -3.15
C SER A 90 7.98 10.16 -2.27
N ALA A 91 7.20 11.07 -2.86
CA ALA A 91 6.33 11.97 -2.11
C ALA A 91 5.30 11.21 -1.26
N ALA A 92 4.63 10.21 -1.86
CA ALA A 92 3.70 9.33 -1.15
C ALA A 92 4.40 8.55 -0.02
N VAL A 93 5.55 7.96 -0.32
CA VAL A 93 6.34 7.21 0.68
C VAL A 93 6.75 8.10 1.86
N TRP A 94 7.23 9.32 1.62
CA TRP A 94 7.64 10.23 2.69
C TRP A 94 6.44 10.68 3.53
N GLY A 95 5.29 10.91 2.92
CA GLY A 95 4.03 11.15 3.64
C GLY A 95 3.71 10.00 4.59
N MET A 96 3.82 8.76 4.10
CA MET A 96 3.57 7.56 4.90
C MET A 96 4.62 7.29 5.99
N LEU A 97 5.88 7.70 5.77
CA LEU A 97 6.95 7.61 6.78
C LEU A 97 6.77 8.64 7.90
N GLY A 98 6.26 9.83 7.58
CA GLY A 98 6.00 10.90 8.55
C GLY A 98 4.68 10.74 9.32
N ALA A 99 3.73 9.99 8.76
CA ALA A 99 2.50 9.63 9.44
C ALA A 99 2.76 8.48 10.43
N GLU A 100 3.25 8.79 11.64
CA GLU A 100 3.20 7.85 12.76
C GLU A 100 1.73 7.49 13.03
N ASN A 101 1.28 6.33 12.52
CA ASN A 101 -0.05 5.75 12.75
C ASN A 101 -1.24 6.51 12.13
N THR A 102 -1.23 6.78 10.82
CA THR A 102 -2.54 6.75 10.14
C THR A 102 -2.98 5.29 10.03
N HIS A 103 -3.68 4.81 11.07
CA HIS A 103 -4.59 3.67 10.99
C HIS A 103 -5.75 4.01 10.04
N ARG A 104 -5.47 4.49 8.83
CA ARG A 104 -6.48 4.61 7.79
C ARG A 104 -6.94 3.19 7.53
N ARG A 105 -8.27 3.00 7.46
CA ARG A 105 -8.91 1.68 7.37
C ARG A 105 -8.37 0.80 6.24
N TRP A 106 -7.70 1.37 5.25
CA TRP A 106 -7.10 0.68 4.11
C TRP A 106 -5.67 0.17 4.32
N ASP A 107 -4.95 0.48 5.41
CA ASP A 107 -3.61 -0.09 5.63
C ASP A 107 -3.78 -1.61 5.68
N SER A 108 -3.08 -2.35 4.82
CA SER A 108 -3.25 -3.80 4.63
C SER A 108 -3.01 -4.62 5.92
N VAL A 109 -2.47 -3.97 6.94
CA VAL A 109 -2.37 -4.46 8.33
C VAL A 109 -3.73 -4.58 9.04
N VAL A 110 -4.77 -3.86 8.58
CA VAL A 110 -6.11 -3.80 9.19
C VAL A 110 -7.09 -4.82 8.59
N ARG A 111 -6.88 -5.30 7.35
CA ARG A 111 -7.76 -6.31 6.73
C ARG A 111 -7.76 -7.68 7.46
N VAL A 112 -6.81 -7.92 8.37
CA VAL A 112 -6.79 -9.13 9.24
C VAL A 112 -7.81 -9.06 10.39
N LEU A 113 -8.36 -7.89 10.74
CA LEU A 113 -9.26 -7.72 11.89
C LEU A 113 -10.74 -7.48 11.52
N GLY A 114 -11.10 -7.54 10.23
CA GLY A 114 -12.45 -7.28 9.74
C GLY A 114 -13.31 -8.52 9.46
N GLY A 115 -12.81 -9.73 9.75
CA GLY A 115 -13.56 -10.97 9.57
C GLY A 115 -14.38 -11.32 10.82
N ARG A 116 -15.66 -10.95 10.83
CA ARG A 116 -16.68 -11.62 11.63
C ARG A 116 -17.87 -11.99 10.76
#